data_AF-A0A3C1VQA7-F1
#
_entry.id   AF-A0A3C1VQA7-F1
#
_cell.length_a   1.000
_cell.length_b   1.000
_cell.length_c   1.000
_cell.angle_alpha   90.00
_cell.angle_beta   90.00
_cell.angle_gamma   90.00
#
_symmetry.space_group_name_H-M   'P 1'
#
loop_
_entity.id
_entity.type
_entity.pdbx_description
1 polymer ?
#
loop_
_entity_poly.entity_id
_entity_poly.type
_entity_poly.pdbx_seq_one_letter_code
_entity_poly.pdbx_strand_id
1 'polypeptide(L)'
;PIGGGHGHTDLKKAIYQSCDTFFYDLGHRMGIDTMHGFLSQFGFGDNFTLDISYARTGVLPSRDWKMESRGEPWYPGDTVNSSIGQGYMWATPLQLATATAIMANKGQVVQPRMLKAVDGVPFEPVTDNPRQDISVSDPDYWRYIHESMTMVVHRPYSDVFRDYGTAFEAIAMADREMPYKMAGKSGTAQVVGISQEILSSEDIEVSDLNKDHGLFVSFAPSMHSQIDPQIAVAVFVENGEHGSSVAGPIAKAVIDTYLLDILELDFAELDRQAEAELLAADRMVAQSND
;
A
#
# COMPACT_ATOMS: atom_id res chain seq x y z
N PRO A 1 -2.78 -16.20 -21.96
CA PRO A 1 -3.92 -16.44 -21.03
C PRO A 1 -3.59 -17.63 -20.12
N ILE A 2 -3.09 -17.37 -18.92
CA ILE A 2 -2.68 -18.41 -17.98
C ILE A 2 -3.74 -18.50 -16.88
N GLY A 3 -4.47 -19.62 -16.87
CA GLY A 3 -5.50 -19.92 -15.89
C GLY A 3 -4.86 -20.31 -14.56
N GLY A 4 -4.87 -19.38 -13.62
CA GLY A 4 -4.71 -19.64 -12.19
C GLY A 4 -5.81 -18.90 -11.45
N GLY A 5 -6.79 -19.63 -10.90
CA GLY A 5 -7.76 -19.21 -9.88
C GLY A 5 -8.67 -17.98 -10.10
N HIS A 6 -8.42 -17.10 -11.07
CA HIS A 6 -9.04 -15.76 -11.14
C HIS A 6 -9.66 -15.39 -12.51
N GLY A 7 -9.64 -16.30 -13.49
CA GLY A 7 -10.09 -16.00 -14.87
C GLY A 7 -9.19 -14.96 -15.56
N HIS A 8 -9.72 -14.22 -16.54
CA HIS A 8 -9.00 -13.08 -17.12
C HIS A 8 -8.76 -12.03 -16.03
N THR A 9 -7.49 -11.73 -15.76
CA THR A 9 -7.06 -10.82 -14.68
C THR A 9 -6.20 -9.73 -15.28
N ASP A 10 -6.72 -8.50 -15.28
CA ASP A 10 -5.94 -7.30 -15.57
C ASP A 10 -5.24 -6.79 -14.30
N LEU A 11 -4.44 -5.73 -14.43
CA LEU A 11 -3.68 -5.16 -13.30
C LEU A 11 -4.61 -4.70 -12.16
N LYS A 12 -5.71 -4.02 -12.51
CA LYS A 12 -6.72 -3.56 -11.55
C LYS A 12 -7.27 -4.72 -10.73
N LYS A 13 -7.72 -5.80 -11.38
CA LYS A 13 -8.18 -7.02 -10.71
C LYS A 13 -7.08 -7.69 -9.91
N ALA A 14 -5.85 -7.75 -10.44
CA ALA A 14 -4.72 -8.31 -9.72
C ALA A 14 -4.47 -7.58 -8.39
N ILE A 15 -4.62 -6.26 -8.36
CA ILE A 15 -4.48 -5.44 -7.14
C ILE A 15 -5.63 -5.71 -6.16
N TYR A 16 -6.90 -5.56 -6.60
CA TYR A 16 -8.02 -5.65 -5.65
C TYR A 16 -8.29 -7.08 -5.14
N GLN A 17 -7.90 -8.11 -5.90
CA GLN A 17 -7.97 -9.52 -5.50
C GLN A 17 -6.65 -10.08 -4.94
N SER A 18 -5.57 -9.31 -4.93
CA SER A 18 -4.24 -9.80 -4.52
C SER A 18 -3.83 -11.07 -5.29
N CYS A 19 -3.86 -11.02 -6.62
CA CYS A 19 -3.63 -12.19 -7.47
C CYS A 19 -2.13 -12.46 -7.68
N ASP A 20 -1.57 -13.38 -6.90
CA ASP A 20 -0.14 -13.71 -6.95
C ASP A 20 0.32 -14.16 -8.34
N THR A 21 -0.49 -14.95 -9.06
CA THR A 21 -0.10 -15.47 -10.38
C THR A 21 0.13 -14.38 -11.42
N PHE A 22 -0.59 -13.25 -11.30
CA PHE A 22 -0.33 -12.07 -12.14
C PHE A 22 1.03 -11.44 -11.80
N PHE A 23 1.34 -11.28 -10.52
CA PHE A 23 2.61 -10.68 -10.08
C PHE A 23 3.82 -11.63 -10.24
N TYR A 24 3.61 -12.95 -10.25
CA TYR A 24 4.63 -13.92 -10.66
C TYR A 24 5.04 -13.73 -12.12
N ASP A 25 4.07 -13.66 -13.04
CA ASP A 25 4.34 -13.40 -14.47
C ASP A 25 5.00 -12.03 -14.67
N LEU A 26 4.44 -10.97 -14.05
CA LEU A 26 4.97 -9.63 -14.16
C LEU A 26 6.40 -9.54 -13.64
N GLY A 27 6.67 -10.06 -12.43
CA GLY A 27 8.00 -10.07 -11.83
C GLY A 27 9.00 -10.86 -12.64
N HIS A 28 8.61 -12.03 -13.15
CA HIS A 28 9.45 -12.84 -14.03
C HIS A 28 9.86 -12.06 -15.30
N ARG A 29 8.93 -11.31 -15.90
CA ARG A 29 9.18 -10.52 -17.11
C ARG A 29 10.00 -9.25 -16.84
N MET A 30 9.83 -8.63 -15.67
CA MET A 30 10.57 -7.41 -15.28
C MET A 30 12.02 -7.71 -14.86
N GLY A 31 12.24 -8.82 -14.16
CA GLY A 31 13.51 -9.17 -13.55
C GLY A 31 13.83 -8.37 -12.27
N ILE A 32 14.69 -8.95 -11.43
CA ILE A 32 15.02 -8.39 -10.10
C ILE A 32 15.68 -7.01 -10.18
N ASP A 33 16.51 -6.72 -11.17
CA ASP A 33 17.26 -5.45 -11.22
C ASP A 33 16.30 -4.26 -11.43
N THR A 34 15.34 -4.42 -12.34
CA THR A 34 14.27 -3.43 -12.58
C THR A 34 13.43 -3.23 -11.32
N MET A 35 13.03 -4.33 -10.68
CA MET A 35 12.24 -4.28 -9.45
C MET A 35 13.00 -3.60 -8.31
N HIS A 36 14.26 -3.97 -8.08
CA HIS A 36 15.11 -3.40 -7.05
C HIS A 36 15.35 -1.89 -7.29
N GLY A 37 15.69 -1.50 -8.52
CA GLY A 37 15.91 -0.11 -8.88
C GLY A 37 14.65 0.76 -8.72
N PHE A 38 13.46 0.20 -8.95
CA PHE A 38 12.21 0.92 -8.75
C PHE A 38 11.78 0.96 -7.27
N LEU A 39 11.80 -0.17 -6.58
CA LEU A 39 11.36 -0.28 -5.18
C LEU A 39 12.27 0.49 -4.20
N SER A 40 13.57 0.63 -4.49
CA SER A 40 14.48 1.42 -3.66
C SER A 40 14.09 2.90 -3.57
N GLN A 41 13.44 3.45 -4.61
CA GLN A 41 12.94 4.83 -4.62
C GLN A 41 11.79 5.05 -3.61
N PHE A 42 11.07 3.98 -3.23
CA PHE A 42 10.03 4.00 -2.20
C PHE A 42 10.58 3.82 -0.77
N GLY A 43 11.91 3.71 -0.61
CA GLY A 43 12.56 3.61 0.69
C GLY A 43 12.80 2.21 1.22
N PHE A 44 12.52 1.17 0.43
CA PHE A 44 12.88 -0.20 0.80
C PHE A 44 14.40 -0.41 0.73
N GLY A 45 14.94 -1.08 1.75
CA GLY A 45 16.38 -1.37 1.84
C GLY A 45 17.24 -0.23 2.41
N ASP A 46 16.64 0.92 2.77
CA ASP A 46 17.34 2.11 3.25
C ASP A 46 16.61 2.77 4.43
N ASN A 47 17.32 3.63 5.19
CA ASN A 47 16.73 4.46 6.23
C ASN A 47 16.31 5.81 5.63
N PHE A 48 15.00 5.98 5.41
CA PHE A 48 14.44 7.21 4.84
C PHE A 48 14.13 8.30 5.87
N THR A 49 14.31 8.03 7.16
CA THR A 49 13.99 8.99 8.23
C THR A 49 14.94 10.18 8.25
N LEU A 50 14.42 11.34 8.63
CA LEU A 50 15.23 12.56 8.79
C LEU A 50 15.89 12.65 10.17
N ASP A 51 15.25 12.10 11.20
CA ASP A 51 15.61 12.31 12.60
C ASP A 51 15.71 11.01 13.43
N ILE A 52 15.69 9.84 12.79
CA ILE A 52 15.84 8.53 13.44
C ILE A 52 17.00 7.74 12.81
N SER A 53 18.23 8.12 13.15
CA SER A 53 19.45 7.53 12.56
C SER A 53 19.59 6.01 12.75
N TYR A 54 18.96 5.45 13.80
CA TYR A 54 19.01 4.03 14.15
C TYR A 54 17.83 3.22 13.58
N ALA A 55 16.98 3.79 12.72
CA ALA A 55 15.92 3.04 12.07
C ALA A 55 16.51 1.91 11.21
N ARG A 56 15.93 0.70 11.33
CA ARG A 56 16.37 -0.47 10.56
C ARG A 56 16.00 -0.29 9.08
N THR A 57 16.89 -0.75 8.20
CA THR A 57 16.78 -0.56 6.75
C THR A 57 16.01 -1.67 6.03
N GLY A 58 15.63 -2.75 6.71
CA GLY A 58 15.03 -3.91 6.02
C GLY A 58 16.03 -4.62 5.11
N VAL A 59 15.50 -5.45 4.20
CA VAL A 59 16.23 -5.98 3.04
C VAL A 59 15.35 -5.80 1.81
N LEU A 60 15.86 -5.01 0.86
CA LEU A 60 15.40 -5.03 -0.53
C LEU A 60 16.38 -5.93 -1.31
N PRO A 61 15.99 -7.17 -1.66
CA PRO A 61 16.94 -8.11 -2.24
C PRO A 61 17.39 -7.66 -3.63
N SER A 62 18.64 -8.00 -3.96
CA SER A 62 19.26 -7.81 -5.26
C SER A 62 20.23 -8.96 -5.53
N ARG A 63 20.76 -9.02 -6.76
CA ARG A 63 21.81 -9.99 -7.10
C ARG A 63 23.05 -9.81 -6.23
N ASP A 64 23.49 -8.57 -6.07
CA ASP A 64 24.67 -8.21 -5.28
C ASP A 64 24.44 -8.55 -3.80
N TRP A 65 23.28 -8.19 -3.26
CA TRP A 65 22.90 -8.51 -1.89
C TRP A 65 22.94 -10.02 -1.63
N LYS A 66 22.43 -10.83 -2.57
CA LYS A 66 22.42 -12.30 -2.40
C LYS A 66 23.83 -12.87 -2.47
N MET A 67 24.65 -12.38 -3.40
CA MET A 67 26.04 -12.81 -3.51
C MET A 67 26.84 -12.46 -2.25
N GLU A 68 26.70 -11.23 -1.74
CA GLU A 68 27.41 -10.75 -0.56
C GLU A 68 26.98 -11.46 0.74
N SER A 69 25.67 -11.66 0.92
CA SER A 69 25.14 -12.20 2.17
C SER A 69 25.06 -13.73 2.21
N ARG A 70 24.91 -14.38 1.05
CA ARG A 70 24.71 -15.84 0.95
C ARG A 70 25.81 -16.56 0.16
N GLY A 71 26.65 -15.87 -0.59
CA GLY A 71 27.66 -16.49 -1.45
C GLY A 71 27.07 -17.22 -2.66
N GLU A 72 25.83 -16.89 -3.04
CA GLU A 72 25.08 -17.57 -4.09
C GLU A 72 24.65 -16.62 -5.21
N PRO A 73 24.59 -17.10 -6.47
CA PRO A 73 24.00 -16.33 -7.55
C PRO A 73 22.48 -16.20 -7.39
N TRP A 74 21.90 -15.21 -8.07
CA TRP A 74 20.46 -15.01 -8.14
C TRP A 74 19.79 -16.02 -9.08
N TYR A 75 18.79 -16.75 -8.60
CA TYR A 75 18.03 -17.72 -9.39
C TYR A 75 16.70 -17.11 -9.87
N PRO A 76 16.13 -17.57 -11.00
CA PRO A 76 14.85 -17.08 -11.49
C PRO A 76 13.69 -17.16 -10.47
N GLY A 77 13.69 -18.20 -9.62
CA GLY A 77 12.69 -18.37 -8.56
C GLY A 77 12.77 -17.29 -7.47
N ASP A 78 13.95 -16.72 -7.24
CA ASP A 78 14.13 -15.63 -6.26
C ASP A 78 13.36 -14.37 -6.71
N THR A 79 13.32 -14.09 -8.01
CA THR A 79 12.53 -12.98 -8.58
C THR A 79 11.04 -13.19 -8.38
N VAL A 80 10.55 -14.42 -8.57
CA VAL A 80 9.12 -14.76 -8.42
C VAL A 80 8.67 -14.56 -6.97
N ASN A 81 9.48 -14.98 -6.00
CA ASN A 81 9.17 -14.73 -4.58
C ASN A 81 9.21 -13.22 -4.25
N SER A 82 10.22 -12.53 -4.77
CA SER A 82 10.38 -11.09 -4.53
C SER A 82 9.22 -10.26 -5.12
N SER A 83 8.56 -10.73 -6.19
CA SER A 83 7.51 -9.97 -6.87
C SER A 83 6.20 -9.87 -6.11
N ILE A 84 6.02 -10.71 -5.09
CA ILE A 84 4.91 -10.65 -4.14
C ILE A 84 5.36 -10.22 -2.73
N GLY A 85 6.59 -9.70 -2.61
CA GLY A 85 7.14 -9.24 -1.33
C GLY A 85 7.56 -10.34 -0.37
N GLN A 86 7.88 -11.54 -0.88
CA GLN A 86 8.32 -12.69 -0.08
C GLN A 86 9.78 -13.10 -0.39
N GLY A 87 10.23 -14.20 0.21
CA GLY A 87 11.58 -14.73 0.06
C GLY A 87 12.57 -13.97 0.94
N TYR A 88 13.52 -13.27 0.34
CA TYR A 88 14.53 -12.51 1.07
C TYR A 88 14.08 -11.10 1.47
N MET A 89 12.97 -10.63 0.93
CA MET A 89 12.44 -9.31 1.24
C MET A 89 11.87 -9.27 2.66
N TRP A 90 12.27 -8.26 3.42
CA TRP A 90 11.57 -7.87 4.64
C TRP A 90 11.66 -6.35 4.81
N ALA A 91 10.60 -5.74 5.32
CA ALA A 91 10.49 -4.30 5.48
C ALA A 91 9.99 -3.98 6.89
N THR A 92 10.34 -2.79 7.39
CA THR A 92 9.78 -2.29 8.64
C THR A 92 8.39 -1.67 8.40
N PRO A 93 7.50 -1.62 9.41
CA PRO A 93 6.24 -0.88 9.30
C PRO A 93 6.45 0.59 8.91
N LEU A 94 7.55 1.21 9.33
CA LEU A 94 7.90 2.58 8.94
C LEU A 94 8.22 2.70 7.44
N GLN A 95 8.92 1.72 6.85
CA GLN A 95 9.15 1.70 5.40
C GLN A 95 7.85 1.49 4.63
N LEU A 96 6.95 0.63 5.12
CA LEU A 96 5.63 0.44 4.51
C LEU A 96 4.80 1.72 4.58
N ALA A 97 4.78 2.42 5.72
CA ALA A 97 4.09 3.71 5.85
C ALA A 97 4.71 4.78 4.93
N THR A 98 6.03 4.82 4.82
CA THR A 98 6.76 5.75 3.93
C THR A 98 6.42 5.49 2.46
N ALA A 99 6.52 4.24 2.01
CA ALA A 99 6.16 3.86 0.65
C ALA A 99 4.68 4.17 0.34
N THR A 100 3.79 3.96 1.31
CA THR A 100 2.37 4.28 1.19
C THR A 100 2.13 5.79 1.11
N ALA A 101 2.87 6.60 1.88
CA ALA A 101 2.80 8.06 1.80
C ALA A 101 3.29 8.57 0.43
N ILE A 102 4.38 8.04 -0.09
CA ILE A 102 4.88 8.39 -1.44
C ILE A 102 3.85 8.00 -2.51
N MET A 103 3.23 6.82 -2.37
CA MET A 103 2.14 6.37 -3.26
C MET A 103 0.96 7.33 -3.22
N ALA A 104 0.51 7.70 -2.02
CA ALA A 104 -0.59 8.65 -1.79
C ALA A 104 -0.27 10.02 -2.39
N ASN A 105 0.98 10.46 -2.27
CA ASN A 105 1.48 11.74 -2.77
C ASN A 105 1.98 11.67 -4.23
N LYS A 106 1.54 10.67 -5.01
CA LYS A 106 1.78 10.56 -6.46
C LYS A 106 3.28 10.67 -6.82
N GLY A 107 4.14 10.03 -6.03
CA GLY A 107 5.59 9.97 -6.24
C GLY A 107 6.39 11.09 -5.56
N GLN A 108 5.74 12.11 -4.99
CA GLN A 108 6.45 13.12 -4.22
C GLN A 108 6.96 12.53 -2.90
N VAL A 109 8.27 12.65 -2.67
CA VAL A 109 8.91 11.99 -1.54
C VAL A 109 8.76 12.83 -0.27
N VAL A 110 8.02 12.28 0.70
CA VAL A 110 7.93 12.83 2.06
C VAL A 110 8.73 11.92 2.99
N GLN A 111 9.90 12.41 3.41
CA GLN A 111 10.73 11.66 4.35
C GLN A 111 10.12 11.70 5.77
N PRO A 112 9.97 10.54 6.45
CA PRO A 112 9.38 10.49 7.77
C PRO A 112 10.25 11.21 8.81
N ARG A 113 9.57 11.92 9.71
CA ARG A 113 10.18 12.60 10.85
C ARG A 113 9.23 12.66 12.04
N MET A 114 9.79 12.72 13.25
CA MET A 114 9.03 12.93 14.49
C MET A 114 9.01 14.41 14.90
N LEU A 115 10.10 15.15 14.63
CA LEU A 115 10.23 16.55 15.02
C LEU A 115 9.37 17.46 14.13
N LYS A 116 8.32 18.05 14.73
CA LYS A 116 7.45 19.04 14.06
C LYS A 116 8.01 20.46 14.14
N ALA A 117 8.44 20.89 15.34
CA ALA A 117 8.88 22.26 15.61
C ALA A 117 9.84 22.31 16.81
N VAL A 118 10.71 23.33 16.84
CA VAL A 118 11.56 23.70 17.98
C VAL A 118 11.16 25.10 18.41
N ASP A 119 10.78 25.27 19.68
CA ASP A 119 10.33 26.55 20.24
C ASP A 119 9.21 27.24 19.42
N GLY A 120 8.30 26.43 18.86
CA GLY A 120 7.19 26.90 18.03
C GLY A 120 7.55 27.24 16.58
N VAL A 121 8.83 27.16 16.21
CA VAL A 121 9.28 27.33 14.82
C VAL A 121 9.26 25.97 14.12
N PRO A 122 8.53 25.82 12.99
CA PRO A 122 8.54 24.60 12.21
C PRO A 122 9.97 24.15 11.90
N PHE A 123 10.24 22.88 12.11
CA PHE A 123 11.55 22.33 11.77
C PHE A 123 11.67 22.26 10.24
N GLU A 124 12.76 22.80 9.70
CA GLU A 124 13.09 22.68 8.27
C GLU A 124 14.34 21.81 8.14
N PRO A 125 14.22 20.58 7.62
CA PRO A 125 15.35 19.67 7.53
C PRO A 125 16.34 20.17 6.48
N VAL A 126 17.58 20.41 6.89
CA VAL A 126 18.69 20.62 5.96
C VAL A 126 19.27 19.24 5.66
N THR A 127 19.15 18.80 4.41
CA THR A 127 19.73 17.53 3.95
C THR A 127 20.70 17.78 2.80
N ASP A 128 21.91 17.24 2.91
CA ASP A 128 22.95 17.42 1.89
C ASP A 128 22.64 16.63 0.61
N ASN A 129 21.74 15.65 0.68
CA ASN A 129 21.31 14.83 -0.45
C ASN A 129 19.79 14.57 -0.38
N PRO A 130 18.95 15.49 -0.89
CA PRO A 130 17.51 15.31 -0.86
C PRO A 130 17.11 14.11 -1.71
N ARG A 131 16.16 13.32 -1.20
CA ARG A 131 15.56 12.24 -1.99
C ARG A 131 14.80 12.85 -3.16
N GLN A 132 14.98 12.28 -4.34
CA GLN A 132 14.30 12.75 -5.54
C GLN A 132 12.88 12.18 -5.61
N ASP A 133 11.96 12.98 -6.14
CA ASP A 133 10.61 12.53 -6.45
C ASP A 133 10.62 11.44 -7.52
N ILE A 134 9.68 10.51 -7.38
CA ILE A 134 9.52 9.38 -8.28
C ILE A 134 8.78 9.86 -9.53
N SER A 135 9.51 9.90 -10.64
CA SER A 135 8.94 10.20 -11.95
C SER A 135 8.49 8.92 -12.66
N VAL A 136 7.26 8.94 -13.16
CA VAL A 136 6.70 7.90 -14.04
C VAL A 136 6.51 8.46 -15.44
N SER A 137 6.53 7.59 -16.45
CA SER A 137 6.37 8.00 -17.86
C SER A 137 5.00 8.59 -18.16
N ASP A 138 3.98 8.18 -17.41
CA ASP A 138 2.61 8.65 -17.53
C ASP A 138 2.03 8.95 -16.13
N PRO A 139 1.72 10.22 -15.81
CA PRO A 139 1.11 10.60 -14.53
C PRO A 139 -0.20 9.86 -14.23
N ASP A 140 -0.91 9.38 -15.26
CA ASP A 140 -2.18 8.65 -15.10
C ASP A 140 -2.00 7.30 -14.38
N TYR A 141 -0.78 6.77 -14.31
CA TYR A 141 -0.47 5.58 -13.53
C TYR A 141 -0.78 5.77 -12.05
N TRP A 142 -0.55 6.96 -11.48
CA TRP A 142 -0.90 7.22 -10.09
C TRP A 142 -2.41 7.14 -9.86
N ARG A 143 -3.20 7.75 -10.75
CA ARG A 143 -4.67 7.67 -10.72
C ARG A 143 -5.12 6.21 -10.83
N TYR A 144 -4.55 5.44 -11.76
CA TYR A 144 -4.90 4.03 -11.95
C TYR A 144 -4.61 3.16 -10.72
N ILE A 145 -3.45 3.37 -10.08
CA ILE A 145 -3.09 2.66 -8.85
C ILE A 145 -3.98 3.08 -7.68
N HIS A 146 -4.26 4.38 -7.51
CA HIS A 146 -5.19 4.90 -6.49
C HIS A 146 -6.59 4.32 -6.65
N GLU A 147 -7.09 4.25 -7.88
CA GLU A 147 -8.38 3.61 -8.20
C GLU A 147 -8.35 2.12 -7.81
N SER A 148 -7.31 1.40 -8.22
CA SER A 148 -7.16 -0.04 -7.96
C SER A 148 -7.04 -0.36 -6.46
N MET A 149 -6.31 0.46 -5.70
CA MET A 149 -6.21 0.34 -4.23
C MET A 149 -7.50 0.78 -3.53
N THR A 150 -8.24 1.75 -4.07
CA THR A 150 -9.57 2.10 -3.55
C THR A 150 -10.53 0.93 -3.74
N MET A 151 -10.44 0.21 -4.86
CA MET A 151 -11.25 -0.99 -5.12
C MET A 151 -10.96 -2.15 -4.16
N VAL A 152 -9.77 -2.24 -3.56
CA VAL A 152 -9.51 -3.21 -2.47
C VAL A 152 -10.52 -3.05 -1.34
N VAL A 153 -10.89 -1.81 -1.03
CA VAL A 153 -11.76 -1.46 0.10
C VAL A 153 -13.22 -1.29 -0.34
N HIS A 154 -13.47 -0.75 -1.53
CA HIS A 154 -14.79 -0.27 -1.93
C HIS A 154 -15.50 -1.12 -2.97
N ARG A 155 -14.84 -2.12 -3.55
CA ARG A 155 -15.45 -2.93 -4.62
C ARG A 155 -16.42 -3.96 -4.03
N PRO A 156 -17.74 -3.86 -4.31
CA PRO A 156 -18.72 -4.80 -3.77
C PRO A 156 -18.64 -6.17 -4.44
N TYR A 157 -19.35 -7.14 -3.85
CA TYR A 157 -19.62 -8.42 -4.48
C TYR A 157 -20.37 -8.25 -5.81
N SER A 158 -20.05 -9.12 -6.75
CA SER A 158 -20.79 -9.30 -8.00
C SER A 158 -21.09 -10.78 -8.21
N ASP A 159 -21.83 -11.08 -9.28
CA ASP A 159 -22.08 -12.44 -9.77
C ASP A 159 -20.85 -13.07 -10.45
N VAL A 160 -19.79 -12.30 -10.69
CA VAL A 160 -18.54 -12.79 -11.25
C VAL A 160 -17.65 -13.37 -10.15
N PHE A 161 -17.09 -14.56 -10.41
CA PHE A 161 -16.21 -15.25 -9.45
C PHE A 161 -14.99 -14.39 -9.08
N ARG A 162 -14.76 -14.25 -7.75
CA ARG A 162 -13.65 -13.48 -7.17
C ARG A 162 -13.57 -12.07 -7.73
N ASP A 163 -14.71 -11.40 -7.70
CA ASP A 163 -14.87 -10.06 -8.22
C ASP A 163 -15.50 -9.16 -7.15
N TYR A 164 -14.67 -8.81 -6.17
CA TYR A 164 -14.93 -7.91 -5.04
C TYR A 164 -13.60 -7.43 -4.44
N GLY A 165 -13.60 -6.46 -3.56
CA GLY A 165 -12.38 -5.98 -2.90
C GLY A 165 -11.98 -6.89 -1.74
N THR A 166 -10.71 -7.25 -1.60
CA THR A 166 -10.24 -8.11 -0.50
C THR A 166 -10.49 -7.55 0.91
N ALA A 167 -10.74 -6.24 1.06
CA ALA A 167 -11.08 -5.60 2.33
C ALA A 167 -12.51 -5.02 2.35
N PHE A 168 -13.32 -5.31 1.32
CA PHE A 168 -14.67 -4.77 1.19
C PHE A 168 -15.56 -5.16 2.36
N GLU A 169 -15.61 -6.45 2.70
CA GLU A 169 -16.46 -6.97 3.77
C GLU A 169 -16.12 -6.35 5.14
N ALA A 170 -14.83 -6.25 5.44
CA ALA A 170 -14.34 -5.79 6.74
C ALA A 170 -14.39 -4.27 6.93
N ILE A 171 -14.50 -3.49 5.85
CA ILE A 171 -14.42 -2.02 5.90
C ILE A 171 -15.67 -1.38 5.30
N ALA A 172 -15.79 -1.29 3.97
CA ALA A 172 -16.86 -0.51 3.33
C ALA A 172 -18.26 -1.16 3.48
N MET A 173 -18.33 -2.48 3.59
CA MET A 173 -19.59 -3.17 3.89
C MET A 173 -19.96 -3.06 5.37
N ALA A 174 -18.97 -3.08 6.26
CA ALA A 174 -19.16 -2.94 7.71
C ALA A 174 -19.58 -1.51 8.11
N ASP A 175 -19.10 -0.51 7.38
CA ASP A 175 -19.46 0.90 7.54
C ASP A 175 -19.91 1.51 6.20
N ARG A 176 -21.22 1.40 5.94
CA ARG A 176 -21.83 1.85 4.69
C ARG A 176 -21.98 3.37 4.59
N GLU A 177 -21.88 4.07 5.71
CA GLU A 177 -22.05 5.53 5.81
C GLU A 177 -20.68 6.22 5.93
N MET A 178 -19.59 5.52 5.63
CA MET A 178 -18.23 6.08 5.67
C MET A 178 -18.16 7.34 4.78
N PRO A 179 -17.83 8.52 5.34
CA PRO A 179 -18.02 9.79 4.65
C PRO A 179 -16.91 10.11 3.64
N TYR A 180 -15.89 9.24 3.53
CA TYR A 180 -14.78 9.39 2.60
C TYR A 180 -14.42 8.04 1.97
N LYS A 181 -13.66 8.07 0.87
CA LYS A 181 -13.04 6.87 0.30
C LYS A 181 -11.62 6.71 0.83
N MET A 182 -11.18 5.46 0.98
CA MET A 182 -9.82 5.12 1.36
C MET A 182 -9.25 4.10 0.38
N ALA A 183 -7.97 4.24 0.09
CA ALA A 183 -7.22 3.28 -0.68
C ALA A 183 -6.47 2.36 0.27
N GLY A 184 -6.42 1.07 -0.01
CA GLY A 184 -5.70 0.13 0.85
C GLY A 184 -5.13 -1.06 0.12
N LYS A 185 -4.28 -1.81 0.80
CA LYS A 185 -3.83 -3.13 0.35
C LYS A 185 -3.54 -4.00 1.57
N SER A 186 -4.15 -5.18 1.60
CA SER A 186 -3.85 -6.21 2.58
C SER A 186 -2.61 -7.01 2.20
N GLY A 187 -1.94 -7.56 3.20
CA GLY A 187 -0.87 -8.53 3.07
C GLY A 187 -0.95 -9.55 4.20
N THR A 188 -0.31 -10.69 3.97
CA THR A 188 -0.13 -11.76 4.94
C THR A 188 1.36 -12.09 4.95
N ALA A 189 2.04 -11.88 6.08
CA ALA A 189 3.45 -12.20 6.21
C ALA A 189 3.60 -13.57 6.90
N GLN A 190 4.24 -14.51 6.21
CA GLN A 190 4.35 -15.89 6.69
C GLN A 190 5.36 -16.02 7.83
N VAL A 191 5.04 -16.83 8.84
CA VAL A 191 5.99 -17.22 9.88
C VAL A 191 6.87 -18.36 9.36
N VAL A 192 8.13 -18.07 9.04
CA VAL A 192 9.10 -19.06 8.58
C VAL A 192 9.65 -19.83 9.78
N GLY A 193 8.88 -20.81 10.27
CA GLY A 193 9.26 -21.65 11.41
C GLY A 193 8.79 -23.10 11.34
N ILE A 194 8.12 -23.51 10.26
CA ILE A 194 7.54 -24.85 10.17
C ILE A 194 8.60 -25.83 9.65
N SER A 195 9.12 -26.69 10.52
CA SER A 195 9.93 -27.84 10.10
C SER A 195 9.09 -28.78 9.23
N GLN A 196 9.67 -29.34 8.16
CA GLN A 196 9.00 -30.28 7.23
C GLN A 196 8.31 -31.47 7.93
N GLU A 197 8.74 -31.85 9.14
CA GLU A 197 8.09 -32.87 9.97
C GLU A 197 6.67 -32.47 10.45
N ILE A 198 6.40 -31.18 10.67
CA ILE A 198 5.12 -30.64 11.16
C ILE A 198 4.06 -30.62 10.04
N LEU A 199 4.47 -30.48 8.78
CA LEU A 199 3.54 -30.47 7.63
C LEU A 199 2.97 -31.85 7.28
N SER A 200 3.52 -32.93 7.85
CA SER A 200 3.12 -34.31 7.54
C SER A 200 2.08 -34.92 8.49
N SER A 201 1.66 -34.19 9.53
CA SER A 201 0.69 -34.67 10.50
C SER A 201 -0.68 -34.02 10.28
N GLU A 202 -1.71 -34.83 10.11
CA GLU A 202 -3.11 -34.39 9.90
C GLU A 202 -3.77 -33.79 11.16
N ASP A 203 -3.06 -33.73 12.29
CA ASP A 203 -3.60 -33.42 13.64
C ASP A 203 -3.01 -32.15 14.31
N ILE A 204 -2.37 -31.24 13.58
CA ILE A 204 -1.77 -30.05 14.23
C ILE A 204 -2.72 -28.84 14.19
N GLU A 205 -3.32 -28.53 15.35
CA GLU A 205 -3.71 -27.15 15.67
C GLU A 205 -2.45 -26.28 15.56
N VAL A 206 -2.39 -25.40 14.56
CA VAL A 206 -1.32 -24.41 14.43
C VAL A 206 -1.33 -23.58 15.70
N SER A 207 -0.36 -23.79 16.60
CA SER A 207 -0.26 -23.03 17.84
C SER A 207 -0.30 -21.53 17.52
N ASP A 208 -0.90 -20.70 18.38
CA ASP A 208 -1.04 -19.25 18.16
C ASP A 208 0.26 -18.51 17.78
N LEU A 209 1.43 -19.10 18.05
CA LEU A 209 2.77 -18.62 17.68
C LEU A 209 3.16 -18.81 16.20
N ASN A 210 2.41 -19.60 15.44
CA ASN A 210 2.71 -19.97 14.05
C ASN A 210 1.68 -19.41 13.04
N LYS A 211 0.82 -18.50 13.50
CA LYS A 211 -0.14 -17.81 12.65
C LYS A 211 0.54 -16.73 11.84
N ASP A 212 0.15 -16.61 10.57
CA ASP A 212 0.64 -15.53 9.73
C ASP A 212 0.35 -14.16 10.35
N HIS A 213 1.18 -13.16 10.04
CA HIS A 213 0.94 -11.81 10.52
C HIS A 213 -0.03 -11.06 9.59
N GLY A 214 -0.95 -10.31 10.18
CA GLY A 214 -1.89 -9.47 9.45
C GLY A 214 -1.25 -8.13 9.09
N LEU A 215 -1.22 -7.78 7.80
CA LEU A 215 -0.71 -6.50 7.33
C LEU A 215 -1.78 -5.74 6.55
N PHE A 216 -1.88 -4.44 6.79
CA PHE A 216 -2.69 -3.55 5.97
C PHE A 216 -2.02 -2.19 5.84
N VAL A 217 -1.84 -1.73 4.61
CA VAL A 217 -1.42 -0.35 4.32
C VAL A 217 -2.59 0.43 3.73
N SER A 218 -2.70 1.71 4.05
CA SER A 218 -3.78 2.55 3.57
C SER A 218 -3.44 4.02 3.55
N PHE A 219 -4.12 4.77 2.68
CA PHE A 219 -4.14 6.23 2.72
C PHE A 219 -5.55 6.76 2.44
N ALA A 220 -5.84 7.95 2.97
CA ALA A 220 -7.14 8.58 2.86
C ALA A 220 -7.06 10.11 3.05
N PRO A 221 -8.06 10.87 2.53
CA PRO A 221 -9.09 10.40 1.60
C PRO A 221 -8.47 10.03 0.24
N SER A 222 -9.00 9.00 -0.42
CA SER A 222 -8.59 8.60 -1.77
C SER A 222 -9.56 9.13 -2.81
N MET A 223 -9.04 9.52 -3.99
CA MET A 223 -9.84 9.93 -5.14
C MET A 223 -10.82 11.08 -4.87
N HIS A 224 -10.57 11.92 -3.87
CA HIS A 224 -11.37 13.11 -3.59
C HIS A 224 -10.93 14.26 -4.52
N SER A 225 -11.88 15.06 -4.99
CA SER A 225 -11.64 16.13 -5.98
C SER A 225 -10.97 17.37 -5.40
N GLN A 226 -11.33 17.75 -4.16
CA GLN A 226 -10.85 18.98 -3.52
C GLN A 226 -9.74 18.82 -2.47
N ILE A 227 -9.55 17.62 -1.92
CA ILE A 227 -8.57 17.39 -0.86
C ILE A 227 -7.69 16.19 -1.22
N ASP A 228 -6.39 16.40 -1.19
CA ASP A 228 -5.41 15.32 -1.37
C ASP A 228 -5.39 14.39 -0.14
N PRO A 229 -4.83 13.17 -0.23
CA PRO A 229 -4.67 12.30 0.92
C PRO A 229 -3.97 12.99 2.09
N GLN A 230 -4.56 12.93 3.28
CA GLN A 230 -4.06 13.61 4.49
C GLN A 230 -3.30 12.68 5.43
N ILE A 231 -3.47 11.36 5.29
CA ILE A 231 -2.84 10.36 6.14
C ILE A 231 -2.49 9.11 5.34
N ALA A 232 -1.33 8.51 5.68
CA ALA A 232 -0.93 7.18 5.26
C ALA A 232 -0.58 6.35 6.51
N VAL A 233 -1.06 5.10 6.55
CA VAL A 233 -0.93 4.19 7.70
C VAL A 233 -0.42 2.84 7.22
N ALA A 234 0.48 2.24 8.01
CA ALA A 234 0.81 0.82 7.91
C ALA A 234 0.52 0.14 9.25
N VAL A 235 -0.40 -0.83 9.23
CA VAL A 235 -0.78 -1.62 10.39
C VAL A 235 -0.22 -3.02 10.25
N PHE A 236 0.55 -3.45 11.24
CA PHE A 236 1.07 -4.80 11.37
C PHE A 236 0.56 -5.40 12.67
N VAL A 237 -0.15 -6.51 12.56
CA VAL A 237 -0.68 -7.28 13.70
C VAL A 237 0.02 -8.63 13.70
N GLU A 238 0.90 -8.82 14.68
CA GLU A 238 1.56 -10.09 14.91
C GLU A 238 0.51 -11.17 15.15
N ASN A 239 0.67 -12.29 14.43
CA ASN A 239 -0.19 -13.48 14.50
C ASN A 239 -1.68 -13.19 14.22
N GLY A 240 -1.96 -12.12 13.45
CA GLY A 240 -3.31 -11.67 13.11
C GLY A 240 -3.98 -12.42 11.93
N GLU A 241 -3.27 -13.33 11.26
CA GLU A 241 -3.64 -14.12 10.08
C GLU A 241 -4.11 -13.29 8.87
N HIS A 242 -5.27 -12.66 8.99
CA HIS A 242 -5.99 -12.04 7.89
C HIS A 242 -5.76 -10.53 7.90
N GLY A 243 -4.86 -10.05 7.04
CA GLY A 243 -4.55 -8.62 6.92
C GLY A 243 -5.78 -7.74 6.68
N SER A 244 -6.71 -8.18 5.83
CA SER A 244 -7.93 -7.42 5.54
C SER A 244 -8.92 -7.33 6.70
N SER A 245 -9.17 -8.42 7.44
CA SER A 245 -10.22 -8.46 8.46
C SER A 245 -9.74 -8.08 9.86
N VAL A 246 -8.42 -8.08 10.10
CA VAL A 246 -7.83 -7.68 11.40
C VAL A 246 -7.12 -6.32 11.28
N ALA A 247 -6.11 -6.20 10.41
CA ALA A 247 -5.35 -4.96 10.28
C ALA A 247 -6.13 -3.85 9.53
N GLY A 248 -7.02 -4.22 8.62
CA GLY A 248 -7.90 -3.29 7.88
C GLY A 248 -8.78 -2.41 8.78
N PRO A 249 -9.63 -3.00 9.66
CA PRO A 249 -10.45 -2.23 10.59
C PRO A 249 -9.65 -1.33 11.53
N ILE A 250 -8.45 -1.77 11.97
CA ILE A 250 -7.55 -0.94 12.78
C ILE A 250 -7.07 0.28 11.98
N ALA A 251 -6.67 0.08 10.72
CA ALA A 251 -6.28 1.18 9.84
C ALA A 251 -7.43 2.17 9.64
N LYS A 252 -8.66 1.67 9.43
CA LYS A 252 -9.87 2.50 9.32
C LYS A 252 -10.08 3.34 10.58
N ALA A 253 -10.02 2.73 11.77
CA ALA A 253 -10.22 3.46 13.03
C ALA A 253 -9.20 4.59 13.23
N VAL A 254 -7.93 4.35 12.90
CA VAL A 254 -6.88 5.40 12.95
C VAL A 254 -7.20 6.54 11.97
N ILE A 255 -7.65 6.20 10.76
CA ILE A 255 -7.98 7.18 9.72
C ILE A 255 -9.23 7.97 10.09
N ASP A 256 -10.28 7.32 10.61
CA ASP A 256 -11.49 7.98 11.11
C ASP A 256 -11.13 9.03 12.17
N THR A 257 -10.36 8.63 13.18
CA THR A 257 -9.94 9.57 14.23
C THR A 257 -9.12 10.72 13.67
N TYR A 258 -8.21 10.47 12.73
CA TYR A 258 -7.41 11.55 12.17
C TYR A 258 -8.22 12.52 11.31
N LEU A 259 -9.05 12.01 10.39
CA LEU A 259 -9.78 12.84 9.44
C LEU A 259 -11.00 13.52 10.07
N LEU A 260 -11.75 12.81 10.92
CA LEU A 260 -13.03 13.26 11.45
C LEU A 260 -12.90 13.94 12.81
N ASP A 261 -12.03 13.42 13.70
CA ASP A 261 -11.93 13.95 15.07
C ASP A 261 -10.79 14.96 15.23
N ILE A 262 -9.65 14.76 14.57
CA ILE A 262 -8.47 15.64 14.69
C ILE A 262 -8.49 16.77 13.67
N LEU A 263 -8.75 16.45 12.40
CA LEU A 263 -8.84 17.46 11.34
C LEU A 263 -10.25 18.04 11.19
N GLU A 264 -11.26 17.43 11.82
CA GLU A 264 -12.65 17.89 11.79
C GLU A 264 -13.18 18.11 10.35
N LEU A 265 -12.79 17.25 9.41
CA LEU A 265 -13.20 17.38 8.01
C LEU A 265 -14.67 17.02 7.82
N ASP A 266 -15.47 17.98 7.33
CA ASP A 266 -16.83 17.74 6.86
C ASP A 266 -16.81 17.39 5.35
N PHE A 267 -16.72 16.09 5.06
CA PHE A 267 -16.74 15.58 3.69
C PHE A 267 -18.05 15.90 2.95
N ALA A 268 -19.19 16.00 3.66
CA ALA A 268 -20.44 16.36 3.01
C ALA A 268 -20.44 17.82 2.56
N GLU A 269 -19.78 18.71 3.30
CA GLU A 269 -19.57 20.09 2.87
C GLU A 269 -18.57 20.19 1.72
N LEU A 270 -17.46 19.46 1.78
CA LEU A 270 -16.49 19.39 0.68
C LEU A 270 -17.16 18.92 -0.62
N ASP A 271 -17.97 17.86 -0.56
CA ASP A 271 -18.72 17.37 -1.74
C ASP A 271 -19.68 18.44 -2.29
N ARG A 272 -20.42 19.15 -1.42
CA ARG A 272 -21.30 20.27 -1.85
C ARG A 272 -20.53 21.39 -2.53
N GLN A 273 -19.35 21.75 -2.00
CA GLN A 273 -18.51 22.79 -2.58
C GLN A 273 -17.99 22.36 -3.97
N ALA A 274 -17.55 21.11 -4.10
CA ALA A 274 -17.08 20.56 -5.36
C ALA A 274 -18.18 20.58 -6.44
N GLU A 275 -19.40 20.18 -6.09
CA GLU A 275 -20.55 20.22 -7.00
C GLU A 275 -20.91 21.66 -7.42
N ALA A 276 -20.87 22.61 -6.49
CA ALA A 276 -21.15 24.01 -6.78
C ALA A 276 -20.11 24.63 -7.73
N GLU A 277 -18.83 24.31 -7.55
CA GLU A 277 -17.73 24.74 -8.42
C GLU A 277 -17.88 24.18 -9.85
N LEU A 278 -18.24 22.89 -9.98
CA LEU A 278 -18.46 22.26 -11.27
C LEU A 278 -19.62 22.93 -12.04
N LEU A 279 -20.74 23.16 -11.34
CA LEU A 279 -21.91 23.84 -11.90
C LEU A 279 -21.60 25.30 -12.31
N ALA A 280 -20.75 26.00 -11.56
CA ALA A 280 -20.31 27.34 -11.92
C ALA A 280 -19.43 27.32 -13.18
N ALA A 281 -18.49 26.37 -13.28
CA ALA A 281 -17.62 26.21 -14.44
C ALA A 281 -18.43 25.91 -15.72
N ASP A 282 -19.40 24.99 -15.65
CA ASP A 282 -20.27 24.65 -16.79
C ASP A 282 -21.07 25.87 -17.27
N ARG A 283 -21.58 26.70 -16.35
CA ARG A 283 -22.29 27.94 -16.69
C ARG A 283 -21.38 28.97 -17.36
N MET A 284 -20.13 29.09 -16.92
CA MET A 284 -19.15 29.99 -17.55
C MET A 284 -18.77 29.53 -18.96
N VAL A 285 -18.60 28.22 -19.17
CA VAL A 285 -18.33 27.65 -20.50
C VAL A 285 -19.52 27.87 -21.43
N ALA A 286 -20.75 27.67 -20.95
CA ALA A 286 -21.97 27.93 -21.73
C ALA A 286 -22.10 29.41 -22.12
N GLN A 287 -21.78 30.34 -21.22
CA GLN A 287 -21.81 31.79 -21.49
C GLN A 287 -20.68 32.28 -22.40
N SER A 288 -19.59 31.53 -22.53
CA SER A 288 -18.46 31.88 -23.43
C SER A 288 -18.63 31.40 -24.87
N ASN A 289 -19.61 30.52 -25.12
CA ASN A 289 -19.93 29.96 -26.43
C ASN A 289 -21.14 30.63 -27.11
N ASP A 290 -21.74 31.63 -26.46
CA ASP A 290 -22.76 32.55 -27.00
C ASP A 290 -22.13 33.93 -27.33
#